data_AF-A0A8C5XKZ4-F1
#
_entry.id   AF-A0A8C5XKZ4-F1
#
_cell.length_a   1.000
_cell.length_b   1.000
_cell.length_c   1.000
_cell.angle_alpha   90.00
_cell.angle_beta   90.00
_cell.angle_gamma   90.00
#
_symmetry.space_group_name_H-M   'P 1'
#
loop_
_entity.id
_entity.type
_entity.pdbx_description
1 polymer ?
#
loop_
_entity_poly.entity_id
_entity_poly.type
_entity_poly.pdbx_seq_one_letter_code
_entity_poly.pdbx_strand_id
1 'polypeptide(L)' 'MLQSCISEMGRSAESHCEHTARTQPALSDVVVTLVEMGFNVDTLPAYAKRSQRMVITAPPVTNQKRW' A
#
# COMPACT_ATOMS: atom_id res chain seq x y z
N MET A 1 8.37 10.28 5.61
CA MET A 1 8.70 9.53 4.37
C MET A 1 7.77 8.35 4.13
N LEU A 2 7.50 7.47 5.11
CA LEU A 2 6.60 6.32 4.88
C LEU A 2 5.17 6.74 4.50
N GLN A 3 4.57 7.69 5.23
CA GLN A 3 3.23 8.20 4.93
C GLN A 3 3.14 8.78 3.51
N SER A 4 4.12 9.61 3.12
CA SER A 4 4.14 10.22 1.77
C SER A 4 4.29 9.17 0.67
N CYS A 5 5.09 8.12 0.89
CA CYS A 5 5.21 6.98 -0.01
C CYS A 5 3.86 6.26 -0.18
N ILE A 6 3.15 5.96 0.92
CA ILE A 6 1.83 5.32 0.87
C ILE A 6 0.82 6.22 0.12
N SER A 7 0.83 7.53 0.37
CA SER A 7 -0.06 8.46 -0.33
C SER A 7 0.26 8.56 -1.83
N GLU A 8 1.53 8.50 -2.21
CA GLU A 8 1.97 8.54 -3.61
C GLU A 8 1.58 7.26 -4.36
N MET A 9 1.77 6.09 -3.73
CA MET A 9 1.29 4.81 -4.25
C MET A 9 -0.22 4.81 -4.47
N GLY A 10 -0.99 5.36 -3.51
CA GLY A 10 -2.44 5.46 -3.62
C GLY A 10 -2.89 6.31 -4.81
N ARG A 11 -2.33 7.52 -4.96
CA ARG A 11 -2.63 8.41 -6.09
C ARG A 11 -2.27 7.80 -7.44
N SER A 12 -1.14 7.11 -7.52
CA SER A 12 -0.69 6.48 -8.76
C SER A 12 -1.57 5.30 -9.14
N ALA A 13 -1.99 4.47 -8.17
CA ALA A 13 -2.92 3.37 -8.42
C ALA A 13 -4.32 3.87 -8.82
N GLU A 14 -4.80 4.96 -8.21
CA GLU A 14 -6.06 5.61 -8.60
C GLU A 14 -6.01 6.08 -10.07
N SER A 15 -4.94 6.79 -10.45
CA SER A 15 -4.70 7.20 -11.84
C SER A 15 -4.71 6.02 -12.82
N HIS A 16 -4.13 4.86 -12.46
CA HIS A 16 -4.16 3.67 -13.32
C HIS A 16 -5.57 3.12 -13.55
N CYS A 17 -6.42 3.21 -12.54
CA CYS A 17 -7.77 2.63 -12.62
C CYS A 17 -8.70 3.50 -13.46
N GLU A 18 -8.50 4.82 -13.42
CA GLU A 18 -9.21 5.78 -14.28
C GLU A 18 -8.99 5.48 -15.77
N HIS A 19 -7.78 5.05 -16.17
CA HIS A 19 -7.50 4.62 -17.55
C HIS A 19 -8.31 3.40 -17.99
N THR A 20 -8.78 2.59 -17.04
CA THR A 20 -9.62 1.42 -17.29
C THR A 20 -11.10 1.68 -17.00
N ALA A 21 -11.49 2.95 -16.83
CA ALA A 21 -12.85 3.39 -16.47
C ALA A 21 -13.39 2.77 -15.17
N ARG A 22 -12.49 2.35 -14.27
CA ARG A 22 -12.83 1.79 -12.94
C ARG A 22 -12.56 2.83 -11.87
N THR A 23 -13.45 2.88 -10.88
CA THR A 23 -13.30 3.75 -9.69
C THR A 23 -12.58 3.06 -8.54
N GLN A 24 -12.50 1.73 -8.55
CA GLN A 24 -11.84 0.94 -7.52
C GLN A 24 -10.59 0.25 -8.09
N PRO A 25 -9.43 0.43 -7.44
CA PRO A 25 -8.23 -0.30 -7.82
C PRO A 25 -8.34 -1.79 -7.58
N ALA A 26 -7.99 -2.56 -8.60
CA ALA A 26 -7.74 -3.99 -8.46
C ALA A 26 -6.28 -4.25 -8.11
N LEU A 27 -6.01 -5.49 -7.71
CA LEU A 27 -4.65 -5.93 -7.36
C LEU A 27 -3.66 -5.72 -8.51
N SER A 28 -4.10 -5.93 -9.75
CA SER A 28 -3.27 -5.70 -10.95
C SER A 28 -2.79 -4.25 -11.06
N ASP A 29 -3.64 -3.28 -10.73
CA ASP A 29 -3.34 -1.86 -10.84
C ASP A 29 -2.27 -1.45 -9.81
N VAL A 30 -2.36 -2.02 -8.61
CA VAL A 30 -1.36 -1.85 -7.55
C VAL A 30 -0.02 -2.50 -7.93
N VAL A 31 -0.05 -3.69 -8.54
CA VAL A 31 1.18 -4.37 -9.02
C VAL A 31 1.86 -3.55 -10.11
N VAL A 32 1.10 -3.04 -11.09
CA VAL A 32 1.64 -2.18 -12.16
C VAL A 32 2.23 -0.90 -11.57
N THR A 33 1.51 -0.24 -10.65
CA THR A 33 1.99 0.96 -9.95
C THR A 33 3.32 0.71 -9.23
N LEU A 34 3.46 -0.42 -8.54
CA LEU A 34 4.71 -0.79 -7.86
C LEU A 34 5.87 -0.95 -8.86
N VAL A 35 5.62 -1.60 -10.00
CA VAL A 35 6.64 -1.76 -11.05
C VAL A 35 7.05 -0.41 -11.64
N GLU A 36 6.11 0.50 -11.90
CA GLU A 36 6.41 1.85 -12.39
C GLU A 36 7.23 2.68 -11.39
N MET A 37 6.98 2.50 -10.09
CA MET A 37 7.77 3.13 -9.03
C MET A 37 9.17 2.49 -8.84
N GLY A 38 9.55 1.52 -9.66
CA GLY A 38 10.85 0.85 -9.63
C GLY A 38 10.95 -0.25 -8.55
N PHE A 39 9.83 -0.73 -8.03
CA PHE A 39 9.81 -1.81 -7.04
C PHE A 39 9.82 -3.19 -7.69
N ASN A 40 10.71 -4.07 -7.22
CA ASN A 40 10.76 -5.46 -7.67
C ASN A 40 9.72 -6.33 -6.94
N VAL A 41 8.56 -6.52 -7.58
CA VAL A 41 7.42 -7.29 -7.06
C VAL A 41 7.70 -8.77 -6.84
N ASP A 42 8.69 -9.36 -7.52
CA ASP A 42 9.06 -10.78 -7.37
C ASP A 42 9.63 -11.10 -5.97
N THR A 43 10.16 -10.07 -5.29
CA THR A 43 10.71 -10.22 -3.93
C THR A 43 9.64 -10.19 -2.85
N LEU A 44 8.42 -9.71 -3.16
CA LEU A 44 7.33 -9.50 -2.21
C LEU A 44 6.92 -10.79 -1.46
N PRO A 45 6.76 -11.95 -2.14
CA PRO A 45 6.40 -13.20 -1.47
C PRO A 45 7.48 -13.68 -0.50
N ALA A 46 8.76 -13.50 -0.84
CA ALA A 46 9.88 -13.86 0.04
C ALA A 46 9.93 -12.95 1.26
N TYR A 47 9.74 -11.64 1.06
CA TYR A 47 9.65 -10.67 2.15
C TYR A 47 8.49 -10.96 3.11
N ALA A 48 7.30 -11.28 2.56
CA ALA A 48 6.11 -11.61 3.35
C ALA A 48 6.28 -12.87 4.21
N LYS A 49 7.09 -13.83 3.76
CA LYS A 49 7.38 -15.10 4.47
C LYS A 49 8.53 -14.99 5.48
N ARG A 50 9.18 -13.82 5.62
CA ARG A 50 10.35 -13.69 6.50
C ARG A 50 10.00 -14.06 7.95
N SER A 51 10.88 -14.84 8.58
CA SER A 51 10.68 -15.34 9.95
C SER A 51 10.56 -14.21 10.99
N GLN A 52 11.32 -13.12 10.82
CA GLN A 52 11.19 -11.92 11.65
C GLN A 52 9.98 -11.07 11.22
N ARG A 53 8.78 -11.51 11.59
CA ARG A 53 7.58 -10.66 11.47
C ARG A 53 7.77 -9.41 12.31
N MET A 54 7.45 -8.25 11.75
CA MET A 54 7.40 -7.02 12.55
C MET A 54 6.28 -7.19 13.60
N VAL A 55 6.62 -7.07 14.88
CA VAL A 55 5.64 -6.97 15.96
C VAL A 55 5.07 -5.55 15.90
N ILE A 56 3.83 -5.43 15.43
CA ILE A 56 3.08 -4.18 15.55
C ILE A 56 2.52 -4.18 16.97
N THR A 57 3.12 -3.40 17.86
CA THR A 57 2.49 -3.10 19.16
C THR A 57 1.16 -2.43 18.89
N ALA A 58 0.08 -2.92 19.51
CA ALA A 58 -1.26 -2.37 19.30
C ALA A 58 -1.25 -0.84 19.43
N PRO A 59 -1.94 -0.10 18.54
CA PRO A 59 -2.03 1.33 18.67
C PRO A 59 -2.60 1.69 20.04
N PRO A 60 -2.09 2.73 20.72
CA PRO A 60 -2.68 3.19 21.97
C PRO A 60 -4.17 3.50 21.73
N VAL A 61 -5.03 3.03 22.62
CA VAL A 61 -6.48 3.28 22.57
C VAL A 61 -6.68 4.80 22.52
N THR A 62 -7.07 5.32 21.37
CA THR A 62 -7.47 6.72 21.27
C THR A 62 -8.87 6.80 21.87
N ASN A 63 -8.94 7.15 23.16
CA ASN A 63 -10.22 7.51 23.75
C ASN A 63 -10.60 8.88 23.17
N GLN A 64 -11.24 8.88 22.00
CA GLN A 64 -11.75 10.09 21.38
C GLN A 64 -12.97 10.55 22.18
N LYS A 65 -12.73 11.19 23.32
CA LYS A 65 -13.77 11.96 24.02
C LYS A 65 -14.09 13.19 23.18
N ARG A 66 -15.05 13.04 22.29
CA ARG A 66 -15.75 14.16 21.67
C ARG A 66 -17.19 14.11 22.15
N TRP A 67 -17.41 14.65 23.35
CA TRP A 67 -18.50 15.52 23.81
C TRP A 67 -18.15 15.93 25.24
#